data_AF-A0A1F5RJ72-F1
#
_entry.id   AF-A0A1F5RJ72-F1
#
_cell.length_a   1.000
_cell.length_b   1.000
_cell.length_c   1.000
_cell.angle_alpha   90.00
_cell.angle_beta   90.00
_cell.angle_gamma   90.00
#
_symmetry.space_group_name_H-M   'P 1'
#
loop_
_entity.id
_entity.type
_entity.pdbx_description
1 polymer ?
#
loop_
_entity_poly.entity_id
_entity_poly.type
_entity_poly.pdbx_seq_one_letter_code
_entity_poly.pdbx_strand_id
1 'polypeptide(L)'
;MTPRATGGPRESSQVFCWILLAALAAPLDPGSAAAAGINLSWNDCVLNGGTSNLNDACDSDSGTPWTLVASVDPPYMTQCVGFVAALEFLTAGPLLDSWWHYEAGGCREGTLRASLDFAQGPSACPDPWNGLGEASVEYRSCTSQVPGSACVFVRGTRYAPTTLDPSVSSEWLVFKLEILRPGTTSCGGCLTGACLMLASVELIQPPGVGNYVISLPAFRQHVTWQSGTGQHCPPVDWETPCPAAAATWGTLKALYR
;
A
#
# COMPACT_ATOMS: atom_id res chain seq x y z
N MET A 1 5.61 -96.81 30.32
CA MET A 1 4.21 -96.40 30.58
C MET A 1 4.11 -94.90 30.38
N THR A 2 3.24 -94.49 29.46
CA THR A 2 2.71 -93.13 29.17
C THR A 2 2.14 -92.45 30.42
N PRO A 3 1.86 -91.10 30.49
CA PRO A 3 1.48 -90.13 29.43
C PRO A 3 2.17 -88.72 29.51
N ARG A 4 2.28 -87.92 28.43
CA ARG A 4 1.43 -86.80 27.88
C ARG A 4 1.17 -85.57 28.79
N ALA A 5 1.70 -84.40 28.38
CA ALA A 5 1.08 -83.05 28.51
C ALA A 5 1.89 -82.06 27.62
N THR A 6 1.48 -81.65 26.41
CA THR A 6 0.58 -80.53 26.03
C THR A 6 0.78 -79.22 26.80
N GLY A 7 1.44 -78.25 26.16
CA GLY A 7 1.46 -76.85 26.58
C GLY A 7 1.91 -75.92 25.44
N GLY A 8 0.95 -75.39 24.68
CA GLY A 8 1.09 -74.08 24.02
C GLY A 8 0.22 -73.07 24.78
N PRO A 9 -0.10 -71.90 24.19
CA PRO A 9 0.75 -70.85 23.65
C PRO A 9 0.81 -69.65 24.63
N ARG A 10 1.73 -68.69 24.44
CA ARG A 10 1.57 -67.33 24.98
C ARG A 10 2.00 -66.29 23.95
N GLU A 11 1.13 -66.09 22.97
CA GLU A 11 0.92 -64.77 22.37
C GLU A 11 0.30 -63.87 23.44
N SER A 12 1.03 -62.85 23.91
CA SER A 12 0.44 -61.67 24.55
C SER A 12 1.55 -60.71 25.01
N SER A 13 2.17 -59.92 24.11
CA SER A 13 2.89 -58.71 24.55
C SER A 13 3.37 -57.78 23.43
N GLN A 14 2.52 -57.41 22.47
CA GLN A 14 2.91 -56.44 21.42
C GLN A 14 1.77 -55.52 20.96
N VAL A 15 0.78 -55.21 21.80
CA VAL A 15 -0.36 -54.34 21.36
C VAL A 15 -0.58 -53.09 22.24
N PHE A 16 0.07 -52.97 23.40
CA PHE A 16 -0.25 -51.89 24.35
C PHE A 16 0.79 -50.75 24.43
N CYS A 17 1.58 -50.51 23.37
CA CYS A 17 2.54 -49.40 23.33
C CYS A 17 2.45 -48.54 22.05
N TRP A 18 1.29 -48.51 21.39
CA TRP A 18 1.06 -47.65 20.22
C TRP A 18 -0.08 -46.64 20.38
N ILE A 19 -0.83 -46.67 21.49
CA ILE A 19 -2.01 -45.80 21.68
C ILE A 19 -1.70 -44.52 22.49
N LEU A 20 -0.57 -44.44 23.18
CA LEU A 20 -0.23 -43.27 24.02
C LEU A 20 0.58 -42.16 23.32
N LEU A 21 0.98 -42.33 22.05
CA LEU A 21 1.75 -41.31 21.31
C LEU A 21 0.92 -40.49 20.30
N ALA A 22 -0.39 -40.67 20.24
CA ALA A 22 -1.26 -39.98 19.27
C ALA A 22 -2.04 -38.77 19.82
N ALA A 23 -1.89 -38.43 21.12
CA ALA A 23 -2.73 -37.44 21.79
C ALA A 23 -2.07 -36.05 22.00
N LEU A 24 -0.86 -35.81 21.47
CA LEU A 24 -0.15 -34.51 21.61
C LEU A 24 0.13 -33.78 20.28
N ALA A 25 -0.63 -34.09 19.22
CA ALA A 25 -0.62 -33.31 17.99
C ALA A 25 -1.86 -32.39 17.96
N ALA A 26 -1.94 -31.44 18.89
CA ALA A 26 -2.81 -30.28 18.67
C ALA A 26 -2.21 -29.50 17.50
N PRO A 27 -2.94 -29.25 16.40
CA PRO A 27 -2.49 -28.31 15.39
C PRO A 27 -2.35 -26.97 16.10
N LEU A 28 -1.12 -26.50 16.29
CA LEU A 28 -0.87 -25.09 16.46
C LEU A 28 -1.35 -24.46 15.16
N ASP A 29 -2.57 -23.91 15.15
CA ASP A 29 -2.99 -23.06 14.05
C ASP A 29 -1.90 -22.00 13.92
N PRO A 30 -1.13 -21.96 12.81
CA PRO A 30 -0.25 -20.84 12.57
C PRO A 30 -1.19 -19.65 12.46
N GLY A 31 -1.26 -18.84 13.52
CA GLY A 31 -1.98 -17.59 13.49
C GLY A 31 -1.51 -16.88 12.23
N SER A 32 -2.41 -16.66 11.28
CA SER A 32 -2.12 -16.00 10.03
C SER A 32 -1.53 -14.65 10.42
N ALA A 33 -0.21 -14.53 10.29
CA ALA A 33 0.44 -13.23 10.35
C ALA A 33 -0.07 -12.50 9.12
N ALA A 34 -1.15 -11.74 9.29
CA ALA A 34 -1.64 -10.83 8.27
C ALA A 34 -0.49 -9.87 7.98
N ALA A 35 0.12 -10.00 6.81
CA ALA A 35 1.20 -9.15 6.39
C ALA A 35 0.59 -7.78 6.13
N ALA A 36 1.01 -6.78 6.89
CA ALA A 36 0.58 -5.42 6.64
C ALA A 36 0.98 -5.00 5.23
N GLY A 37 0.09 -4.32 4.51
CA GLY A 37 0.35 -3.93 3.14
C GLY A 37 -0.32 -2.64 2.72
N ILE A 38 0.21 -2.03 1.66
CA ILE A 38 -0.32 -0.81 1.04
C ILE A 38 -1.03 -1.14 -0.27
N ASN A 39 -2.01 -0.30 -0.60
CA ASN A 39 -2.83 -0.43 -1.79
C ASN A 39 -3.04 0.94 -2.44
N LEU A 40 -3.10 0.94 -3.77
CA LEU A 40 -3.35 2.10 -4.61
C LEU A 40 -4.30 1.72 -5.75
N SER A 41 -5.31 2.55 -5.96
CA SER A 41 -6.38 2.34 -6.94
C SER A 41 -6.98 3.66 -7.41
N TRP A 42 -7.59 3.64 -8.60
CA TRP A 42 -8.43 4.75 -9.04
C TRP A 42 -9.87 4.56 -8.55
N ASN A 43 -10.50 5.68 -8.22
CA ASN A 43 -11.92 5.90 -7.89
C ASN A 43 -12.45 5.24 -6.61
N ASP A 44 -11.99 4.05 -6.24
CA ASP A 44 -12.37 3.34 -5.01
C ASP A 44 -11.20 2.50 -4.50
N CYS A 45 -11.32 1.85 -3.34
CA CYS A 45 -10.31 0.93 -2.81
C CYS A 45 -10.17 -0.35 -3.64
N VAL A 46 -9.05 -1.06 -3.51
CA VAL A 46 -8.66 -2.14 -4.44
C VAL A 46 -9.64 -3.30 -4.42
N LEU A 47 -10.13 -3.69 -3.24
CA LEU A 47 -11.02 -4.84 -3.08
C LEU A 47 -12.47 -4.55 -3.48
N ASN A 48 -12.85 -3.29 -3.66
CA ASN A 48 -14.25 -2.90 -3.84
C ASN A 48 -14.46 -1.93 -5.01
N GLY A 49 -13.91 -2.28 -6.19
CA GLY A 49 -14.23 -1.59 -7.45
C GLY A 49 -13.16 -0.59 -7.92
N GLY A 50 -12.07 -0.43 -7.17
CA GLY A 50 -10.95 0.40 -7.58
C GLY A 50 -10.21 -0.14 -8.81
N THR A 51 -10.05 0.69 -9.84
CA THR A 51 -9.41 0.27 -11.10
C THR A 51 -7.88 0.44 -11.06
N SER A 52 -7.15 -0.44 -11.74
CA SER A 52 -5.68 -0.34 -11.89
C SER A 52 -5.27 0.68 -12.95
N ASN A 53 -6.16 0.97 -13.90
CA ASN A 53 -5.89 1.88 -14.99
C ASN A 53 -7.02 2.90 -15.13
N LEU A 54 -6.66 4.12 -15.47
CA LEU A 54 -7.57 5.19 -15.83
C LEU A 54 -7.22 5.70 -17.23
N ASN A 55 -8.17 5.57 -18.15
CA ASN A 55 -8.10 6.14 -19.49
C ASN A 55 -9.04 7.33 -19.54
N ASP A 56 -8.58 8.46 -20.06
CA ASP A 56 -9.37 9.68 -20.21
C ASP A 56 -9.10 10.29 -21.59
N ALA A 57 -10.08 10.95 -22.21
CA ALA A 57 -9.84 11.58 -23.50
C ALA A 57 -9.06 12.91 -23.38
N CYS A 58 -8.90 13.43 -22.16
CA CYS A 58 -8.25 14.70 -21.87
C CYS A 58 -8.91 15.89 -22.60
N ASP A 59 -10.20 15.80 -22.87
CA ASP A 59 -10.97 16.74 -23.69
C ASP A 59 -12.05 17.51 -22.91
N SER A 60 -12.22 17.19 -21.61
CA SER A 60 -13.17 17.87 -20.73
C SER A 60 -12.45 18.62 -19.60
N ASP A 61 -12.71 19.93 -19.57
CA ASP A 61 -12.32 20.83 -18.49
C ASP A 61 -13.33 20.83 -17.33
N SER A 62 -14.38 20.01 -17.44
CA SER A 62 -15.47 19.93 -16.47
C SER A 62 -15.70 18.51 -15.98
N GLY A 63 -16.29 18.38 -14.80
CA GLY A 63 -16.64 17.10 -14.21
C GLY A 63 -15.97 16.86 -12.86
N THR A 64 -16.12 15.64 -12.35
CA THR A 64 -15.51 15.23 -11.09
C THR A 64 -13.99 15.09 -11.25
N PRO A 65 -13.22 15.41 -10.19
CA PRO A 65 -11.80 15.13 -10.16
C PRO A 65 -11.51 13.65 -10.41
N TRP A 66 -10.37 13.35 -11.04
CA TRP A 66 -9.86 12.00 -11.03
C TRP A 66 -9.33 11.69 -9.64
N THR A 67 -9.80 10.60 -9.04
CA THR A 67 -9.54 10.31 -7.63
C THR A 67 -8.63 9.10 -7.52
N LEU A 68 -7.42 9.32 -7.02
CA LEU A 68 -6.50 8.26 -6.62
C LEU A 68 -6.75 7.93 -5.15
N VAL A 69 -6.90 6.66 -4.81
CA VAL A 69 -7.26 6.20 -3.47
C VAL A 69 -6.11 5.35 -2.94
N ALA A 70 -5.58 5.74 -1.80
CA ALA A 70 -4.61 4.96 -1.06
C ALA A 70 -5.27 4.31 0.15
N SER A 71 -4.96 3.05 0.36
CA SER A 71 -5.50 2.22 1.44
C SER A 71 -4.40 1.34 2.03
N VAL A 72 -4.64 0.84 3.23
CA VAL A 72 -3.73 -0.11 3.91
C VAL A 72 -4.49 -1.32 4.41
N ASP A 73 -3.80 -2.46 4.45
CA ASP A 73 -4.07 -3.58 5.36
C ASP A 73 -3.15 -3.38 6.58
N PRO A 74 -3.62 -2.75 7.68
CA PRO A 74 -2.75 -2.35 8.77
C PRO A 74 -2.58 -3.48 9.79
N PRO A 75 -1.50 -3.46 10.60
CA PRO A 75 -1.50 -4.25 11.82
C PRO A 75 -2.59 -3.73 12.79
N TYR A 76 -2.93 -4.51 13.81
CA TYR A 76 -3.83 -4.05 14.85
C TYR A 76 -3.25 -2.84 15.60
N MET A 77 -3.90 -1.69 15.49
CA MET A 77 -3.48 -0.42 16.10
C MET A 77 -4.66 0.25 16.79
N THR A 78 -4.55 0.58 18.07
CA THR A 78 -5.66 1.20 18.82
C THR A 78 -5.63 2.74 18.83
N GLN A 79 -4.51 3.33 18.41
CA GLN A 79 -4.23 4.76 18.59
C GLN A 79 -3.58 5.37 17.33
N CYS A 80 -4.10 5.10 16.14
CA CYS A 80 -3.65 5.80 14.94
C CYS A 80 -4.14 7.25 14.97
N VAL A 81 -3.25 8.22 14.78
CA VAL A 81 -3.57 9.67 14.80
C VAL A 81 -3.23 10.38 13.49
N GLY A 82 -2.61 9.68 12.54
CA GLY A 82 -2.26 10.26 11.26
C GLY A 82 -1.39 9.35 10.43
N PHE A 83 -0.87 9.89 9.33
CA PHE A 83 0.04 9.18 8.44
C PHE A 83 0.95 10.13 7.66
N VAL A 84 2.03 9.57 7.12
CA VAL A 84 2.83 10.15 6.04
C VAL A 84 2.94 9.13 4.92
N ALA A 85 2.52 9.49 3.72
CA ALA A 85 2.61 8.65 2.54
C ALA A 85 3.53 9.26 1.51
N ALA A 86 4.29 8.41 0.82
CA ALA A 86 5.16 8.80 -0.28
C ALA A 86 4.67 8.12 -1.57
N LEU A 87 4.49 8.92 -2.61
CA LEU A 87 4.16 8.47 -3.95
C LEU A 87 5.21 8.95 -4.95
N GLU A 88 5.36 8.17 -6.02
CA GLU A 88 6.19 8.51 -7.17
C GLU A 88 5.34 8.48 -8.44
N PHE A 89 5.42 9.55 -9.22
CA PHE A 89 4.80 9.65 -10.54
C PHE A 89 5.91 9.47 -11.57
N LEU A 90 5.73 8.53 -12.50
CA LEU A 90 6.67 8.25 -13.56
C LEU A 90 5.95 8.33 -14.91
N THR A 91 6.40 9.19 -15.80
CA THR A 91 5.88 9.25 -17.17
C THR A 91 6.68 8.34 -18.11
N ALA A 92 6.08 7.91 -19.22
CA ALA A 92 6.80 7.15 -20.24
C ALA A 92 7.89 7.95 -20.99
N GLY A 93 7.87 9.29 -20.88
CA GLY A 93 8.83 10.19 -21.52
C GLY A 93 10.16 10.33 -20.74
N PRO A 94 11.24 10.77 -21.41
CA PRO A 94 12.55 11.00 -20.78
C PRO A 94 12.57 12.21 -19.83
N LEU A 95 11.55 13.07 -19.91
CA LEU A 95 11.30 14.18 -19.01
C LEU A 95 9.85 14.08 -18.55
N LEU A 96 9.57 14.70 -17.40
CA LEU A 96 8.22 14.76 -16.89
C LEU A 96 7.41 15.69 -17.80
N ASP A 97 6.31 15.20 -18.36
CA ASP A 97 5.47 16.02 -19.22
C ASP A 97 4.82 17.15 -18.43
N SER A 98 4.60 18.30 -19.09
CA SER A 98 3.98 19.49 -18.48
C SER A 98 2.65 19.20 -17.76
N TRP A 99 1.89 18.22 -18.23
CA TRP A 99 0.66 17.73 -17.60
C TRP A 99 0.84 17.21 -16.16
N TRP A 100 2.02 16.77 -15.80
CA TRP A 100 2.32 16.24 -14.47
C TRP A 100 3.02 17.27 -13.57
N HIS A 101 3.24 18.51 -14.01
CA HIS A 101 3.86 19.55 -13.18
C HIS A 101 2.82 20.26 -12.29
N TYR A 102 2.77 19.88 -11.01
CA TYR A 102 1.86 20.44 -9.99
C TYR A 102 2.55 21.35 -8.98
N GLU A 103 3.88 21.49 -9.03
CA GLU A 103 4.65 22.41 -8.20
C GLU A 103 4.26 23.87 -8.45
N ALA A 104 4.70 24.77 -7.57
CA ALA A 104 4.54 26.20 -7.76
C ALA A 104 5.23 26.66 -9.07
N GLY A 105 4.51 27.36 -9.94
CA GLY A 105 4.94 27.72 -11.29
C GLY A 105 4.83 26.61 -12.33
N GLY A 106 4.43 25.39 -11.94
CA GLY A 106 4.14 24.28 -12.83
C GLY A 106 2.87 24.51 -13.65
N CYS A 107 2.73 23.79 -14.76
CA CYS A 107 1.61 24.00 -15.69
C CYS A 107 0.23 23.78 -15.03
N ARG A 108 0.18 22.90 -14.02
CA ARG A 108 -1.04 22.50 -13.32
C ARG A 108 -0.97 22.77 -11.82
N GLU A 109 -0.26 23.83 -11.44
CA GLU A 109 -0.22 24.34 -10.07
C GLU A 109 -1.64 24.44 -9.46
N GLY A 110 -1.81 23.96 -8.23
CA GLY A 110 -3.07 24.04 -7.48
C GLY A 110 -4.17 23.06 -7.90
N THR A 111 -3.92 22.20 -8.90
CA THR A 111 -4.89 21.19 -9.35
C THR A 111 -4.75 19.83 -8.68
N LEU A 112 -3.71 19.63 -7.85
CA LEU A 112 -3.55 18.42 -7.04
C LEU A 112 -4.00 18.70 -5.60
N ARG A 113 -4.89 17.87 -5.06
CA ARG A 113 -5.44 18.03 -3.70
C ARG A 113 -5.44 16.69 -2.97
N ALA A 114 -5.16 16.71 -1.68
CA ALA A 114 -5.36 15.55 -0.82
C ALA A 114 -6.56 15.79 0.11
N SER A 115 -7.32 14.74 0.42
CA SER A 115 -8.47 14.81 1.32
C SER A 115 -8.60 13.54 2.14
N LEU A 116 -9.08 13.69 3.38
CA LEU A 116 -9.50 12.62 4.29
C LEU A 116 -11.02 12.62 4.49
N ASP A 117 -11.75 13.42 3.71
CA ASP A 117 -13.21 13.42 3.72
C ASP A 117 -13.77 12.43 2.69
N PHE A 118 -14.27 11.32 3.21
CA PHE A 118 -14.88 10.24 2.44
C PHE A 118 -16.42 10.27 2.46
N ALA A 119 -17.04 11.33 2.97
CA ALA A 119 -18.51 11.42 3.12
C ALA A 119 -19.25 11.34 1.77
N GLN A 120 -18.63 11.81 0.69
CA GLN A 120 -19.14 11.71 -0.69
C GLN A 120 -18.50 10.56 -1.49
N GLY A 121 -17.77 9.68 -0.81
CA GLY A 121 -17.02 8.59 -1.40
C GLY A 121 -15.54 8.89 -1.63
N PRO A 122 -14.77 7.83 -1.94
CA PRO A 122 -15.18 6.41 -1.93
C PRO A 122 -15.54 5.91 -0.52
N SER A 123 -16.52 5.00 -0.43
CA SER A 123 -17.07 4.51 0.85
C SER A 123 -17.11 2.99 0.95
N ALA A 124 -16.50 2.28 0.01
CA ALA A 124 -16.54 0.83 -0.02
C ALA A 124 -15.55 0.19 0.95
N CYS A 125 -14.53 0.94 1.38
CA CYS A 125 -13.66 0.59 2.49
C CYS A 125 -13.92 1.51 3.69
N PRO A 126 -13.70 1.04 4.93
CA PRO A 126 -13.88 1.87 6.11
C PRO A 126 -12.98 3.12 6.11
N ASP A 127 -13.58 4.24 6.51
CA ASP A 127 -12.90 5.51 6.75
C ASP A 127 -12.48 5.59 8.24
N PRO A 128 -11.18 5.46 8.56
CA PRO A 128 -10.72 5.56 9.94
C PRO A 128 -10.76 7.00 10.49
N TRP A 129 -10.94 8.01 9.62
CA TRP A 129 -10.94 9.42 9.97
C TRP A 129 -12.34 9.96 10.28
N ASN A 130 -13.39 9.27 9.81
CA ASN A 130 -14.80 9.68 9.91
C ASN A 130 -15.05 11.10 9.37
N GLY A 131 -14.36 11.51 8.31
CA GLY A 131 -14.42 12.86 7.74
C GLY A 131 -13.90 13.99 8.64
N LEU A 132 -13.19 13.67 9.73
CA LEU A 132 -12.62 14.64 10.67
C LEU A 132 -11.10 14.83 10.50
N GLY A 133 -10.52 14.24 9.46
CA GLY A 133 -9.10 14.33 9.18
C GLY A 133 -8.77 15.54 8.31
N GLU A 134 -7.57 16.07 8.49
CA GLU A 134 -6.98 17.07 7.60
C GLU A 134 -5.82 16.44 6.83
N ALA A 135 -5.68 16.78 5.54
CA ALA A 135 -4.56 16.35 4.73
C ALA A 135 -3.87 17.53 4.03
N SER A 136 -2.58 17.34 3.79
CA SER A 136 -1.73 18.22 2.99
C SER A 136 -1.01 17.40 1.93
N VAL A 137 -0.73 18.04 0.80
CA VAL A 137 0.06 17.47 -0.30
C VAL A 137 1.28 18.35 -0.55
N GLU A 138 2.43 17.72 -0.66
CA GLU A 138 3.69 18.33 -1.09
C GLU A 138 4.10 17.67 -2.41
N TYR A 139 4.36 18.49 -3.43
CA TYR A 139 4.80 18.02 -4.74
C TYR A 139 6.19 18.59 -5.04
N ARG A 140 7.12 17.73 -5.46
CA ARG A 140 8.48 18.16 -5.83
C ARG A 140 9.12 17.21 -6.84
N SER A 141 10.15 17.68 -7.52
CA SER A 141 11.03 16.81 -8.31
C SER A 141 11.64 15.73 -7.41
N CYS A 142 11.55 14.46 -7.81
CA CYS A 142 12.22 13.41 -7.08
C CYS A 142 13.74 13.60 -7.13
N THR A 143 14.42 13.25 -6.04
CA THR A 143 15.88 13.04 -6.06
C THR A 143 16.23 11.65 -6.62
N SER A 144 15.23 10.82 -6.96
CA SER A 144 15.46 9.54 -7.62
C SER A 144 16.13 9.78 -8.96
N GLN A 145 17.11 8.95 -9.31
CA GLN A 145 17.87 9.09 -10.56
C GLN A 145 17.06 8.72 -11.80
N VAL A 146 15.74 8.54 -11.68
CA VAL A 146 14.85 8.14 -12.77
C VAL A 146 14.39 9.39 -13.50
N PRO A 147 14.82 9.62 -14.76
CA PRO A 147 14.32 10.74 -15.55
C PRO A 147 12.80 10.64 -15.71
N GLY A 148 12.11 11.79 -15.76
CA GLY A 148 10.65 11.80 -15.90
C GLY A 148 9.88 11.37 -14.65
N SER A 149 10.49 11.50 -13.47
CA SER A 149 9.86 11.19 -12.19
C SER A 149 9.55 12.44 -11.35
N ALA A 150 8.53 12.33 -10.51
CA ALA A 150 8.21 13.31 -9.49
C ALA A 150 7.66 12.66 -8.22
N CYS A 151 7.87 13.34 -7.10
CA CYS A 151 7.62 12.81 -5.77
C CYS A 151 6.47 13.58 -5.14
N VAL A 152 5.50 12.85 -4.61
CA VAL A 152 4.35 13.40 -3.91
C VAL A 152 4.36 12.88 -2.49
N PHE A 153 4.28 13.78 -1.51
CA PHE A 153 4.12 13.41 -0.11
C PHE A 153 2.74 13.85 0.36
N VAL A 154 2.00 12.92 0.94
CA VAL A 154 0.69 13.21 1.54
C VAL A 154 0.83 13.03 3.03
N ARG A 155 0.47 14.05 3.80
CA ARG A 155 0.47 13.99 5.27
C ARG A 155 -0.93 14.23 5.76
N GLY A 156 -1.42 13.35 6.62
CA GLY A 156 -2.75 13.47 7.19
C GLY A 156 -2.72 13.30 8.69
N THR A 157 -3.60 14.01 9.39
CA THR A 157 -3.74 13.91 10.84
C THR A 157 -5.21 13.98 11.24
N ARG A 158 -5.50 13.43 12.41
CA ARG A 158 -6.78 13.56 13.12
C ARG A 158 -6.49 13.79 14.60
N TYR A 159 -7.25 14.69 15.22
CA TYR A 159 -7.08 15.01 16.63
C TYR A 159 -7.38 13.81 17.55
N ALA A 160 -8.47 13.10 17.30
CA ALA A 160 -8.89 11.94 18.07
C ALA A 160 -8.24 10.66 17.51
N PRO A 161 -7.59 9.83 18.35
CA PRO A 161 -7.07 8.54 17.91
C PRO A 161 -8.18 7.64 17.36
N THR A 162 -7.81 6.81 16.40
CA THR A 162 -8.69 5.82 15.79
C THR A 162 -8.07 4.42 15.88
N THR A 163 -8.94 3.42 15.92
CA THR A 163 -8.53 2.01 15.92
C THR A 163 -8.56 1.49 14.48
N LEU A 164 -7.46 0.90 14.07
CA LEU A 164 -7.34 0.12 12.84
C LEU A 164 -7.30 -1.35 13.25
N ASP A 165 -8.36 -2.08 12.93
CA ASP A 165 -8.51 -3.48 13.31
C ASP A 165 -8.60 -4.36 12.05
N PRO A 166 -7.57 -5.17 11.74
CA PRO A 166 -7.59 -6.05 10.58
C PRO A 166 -8.65 -7.16 10.67
N SER A 167 -9.20 -7.43 11.87
CA SER A 167 -10.32 -8.37 12.02
C SER A 167 -11.67 -7.78 11.59
N VAL A 168 -11.77 -6.45 11.50
CA VAL A 168 -12.97 -5.73 11.05
C VAL A 168 -12.92 -5.50 9.54
N SER A 169 -11.77 -5.10 9.01
CA SER A 169 -11.55 -4.93 7.57
C SER A 169 -10.08 -5.16 7.23
N SER A 170 -9.82 -5.84 6.12
CA SER A 170 -8.48 -6.05 5.54
C SER A 170 -8.01 -4.86 4.67
N GLU A 171 -8.84 -3.84 4.48
CA GLU A 171 -8.48 -2.65 3.71
C GLU A 171 -9.13 -1.41 4.34
N TRP A 172 -8.32 -0.45 4.77
CA TRP A 172 -8.74 0.81 5.39
C TRP A 172 -8.28 1.98 4.54
N LEU A 173 -9.14 2.99 4.38
CA LEU A 173 -8.81 4.18 3.61
C LEU A 173 -7.75 5.01 4.35
N VAL A 174 -6.72 5.45 3.62
CA VAL A 174 -5.69 6.36 4.16
C VAL A 174 -5.96 7.77 3.67
N PHE A 175 -6.00 7.99 2.36
CA PHE A 175 -6.32 9.28 1.76
C PHE A 175 -6.88 9.09 0.35
N LYS A 176 -7.55 10.13 -0.14
CA LYS A 176 -7.75 10.32 -1.57
C LYS A 176 -6.93 11.50 -2.07
N LEU A 177 -6.29 11.32 -3.21
CA LEU A 177 -5.56 12.33 -3.95
C LEU A 177 -6.35 12.66 -5.21
N GLU A 178 -6.90 13.86 -5.24
CA GLU A 178 -7.75 14.37 -6.30
C GLU A 178 -6.91 15.17 -7.29
N ILE A 179 -6.96 14.75 -8.55
CA ILE A 179 -6.42 15.49 -9.69
C ILE A 179 -7.62 16.22 -10.31
N LEU A 180 -7.68 17.54 -10.12
CA LEU A 180 -8.73 18.37 -10.69
C LEU A 180 -8.63 18.38 -12.21
N ARG A 181 -9.77 18.39 -12.89
CA ARG A 181 -9.84 18.62 -14.34
C ARG A 181 -9.12 19.94 -14.67
N PRO A 182 -8.29 19.98 -15.72
CA PRO A 182 -7.65 21.23 -16.12
C PRO A 182 -8.74 22.25 -16.45
N GLY A 183 -8.65 23.46 -15.90
CA GLY A 183 -9.53 24.54 -16.32
C GLY A 183 -8.88 25.25 -17.49
N THR A 184 -9.34 25.05 -18.73
CA THR A 184 -8.97 25.82 -19.94
C THR A 184 -7.48 25.91 -20.33
N THR A 185 -6.54 25.34 -19.55
CA THR A 185 -5.09 25.44 -19.81
C THR A 185 -4.55 24.20 -20.53
N SER A 186 -3.90 24.45 -21.66
CA SER A 186 -3.37 23.49 -22.63
C SER A 186 -2.05 22.82 -22.20
N CYS A 187 -1.99 22.21 -21.02
CA CYS A 187 -0.81 21.46 -20.61
C CYS A 187 -0.65 20.20 -21.50
N GLY A 188 0.47 20.09 -22.19
CA GLY A 188 0.79 18.93 -23.03
C GLY A 188 1.15 17.69 -22.19
N GLY A 189 0.88 16.51 -22.75
CA GLY A 189 1.23 15.22 -22.16
C GLY A 189 0.13 14.52 -21.38
N CYS A 190 -1.12 15.00 -21.43
CA CYS A 190 -2.25 14.30 -20.83
C CYS A 190 -2.48 12.90 -21.43
N LEU A 191 -2.23 12.75 -22.73
CA LEU A 191 -2.33 11.45 -23.41
C LEU A 191 -1.08 10.58 -23.22
N THR A 192 -0.05 11.08 -22.54
CA THR A 192 1.15 10.29 -22.24
C THR A 192 0.85 9.34 -21.08
N GLY A 193 1.19 8.07 -21.28
CA GLY A 193 1.11 7.06 -20.23
C GLY A 193 1.96 7.42 -19.01
N ALA A 194 1.39 7.24 -17.81
CA ALA A 194 2.11 7.41 -16.55
C ALA A 194 1.84 6.25 -15.59
N CYS A 195 2.81 6.00 -14.73
CA CYS A 195 2.74 5.10 -13.58
C CYS A 195 2.71 5.92 -12.30
N LEU A 196 1.74 5.67 -11.42
CA LEU A 196 1.67 6.29 -10.11
C LEU A 196 1.87 5.17 -9.09
N MET A 197 2.91 5.27 -8.27
CA MET A 197 3.29 4.25 -7.31
C MET A 197 3.21 4.82 -5.90
N LEU A 198 2.59 4.07 -4.99
CA LEU A 198 2.65 4.30 -3.56
C LEU A 198 3.87 3.55 -3.02
N ALA A 199 4.88 4.29 -2.60
CA ALA A 199 6.14 3.71 -2.14
C ALA A 199 6.09 3.29 -0.67
N SER A 200 5.42 4.10 0.16
CA SER A 200 5.25 3.79 1.58
C SER A 200 4.12 4.58 2.23
N VAL A 201 3.62 4.05 3.34
CA VAL A 201 2.74 4.71 4.29
C VAL A 201 3.30 4.48 5.70
N GLU A 202 3.67 5.55 6.39
CA GLU A 202 3.96 5.55 7.82
C GLU A 202 2.70 5.92 8.58
N LEU A 203 2.15 5.00 9.37
CA LEU A 203 1.05 5.24 10.28
C LEU A 203 1.60 5.79 11.61
N ILE A 204 1.09 6.93 12.04
CA ILE A 204 1.57 7.67 13.20
C ILE A 204 0.68 7.37 14.41
N GLN A 205 1.32 7.14 15.56
CA GLN A 205 0.66 7.00 16.86
C GLN A 205 1.16 8.05 17.85
N PRO A 206 0.46 8.27 18.99
CA PRO A 206 0.96 9.14 20.05
C PRO A 206 2.36 8.74 20.52
N PRO A 207 3.15 9.70 21.02
CA PRO A 207 4.48 9.43 21.56
C PRO A 207 4.46 8.31 22.61
N GLY A 208 5.39 7.36 22.48
CA GLY A 208 5.53 6.21 23.39
C GLY A 208 4.88 4.92 22.91
N VAL A 209 4.08 4.95 21.83
CA VAL A 209 3.52 3.72 21.22
C VAL A 209 4.40 3.21 20.07
N GLY A 210 4.90 4.13 19.24
CA GLY A 210 5.70 3.83 18.05
C GLY A 210 4.91 3.98 16.76
N ASN A 211 5.59 4.36 15.68
CA ASN A 211 5.00 4.46 14.35
C ASN A 211 5.21 3.14 13.58
N TYR A 212 4.39 2.92 12.56
CA TYR A 212 4.47 1.72 11.72
C TYR A 212 4.63 2.09 10.25
N VAL A 213 5.70 1.64 9.61
CA VAL A 213 5.97 1.90 8.19
C VAL A 213 5.60 0.67 7.37
N ILE A 214 4.73 0.87 6.38
CA ILE A 214 4.27 -0.15 5.45
C ILE A 214 4.74 0.23 4.05
N SER A 215 5.45 -0.67 3.38
CA SER A 215 5.97 -0.46 2.03
C SER A 215 5.74 -1.64 1.09
N LEU A 216 5.20 -2.75 1.59
CA LEU A 216 4.89 -3.93 0.78
C LEU A 216 3.43 -3.85 0.29
N PRO A 217 3.12 -4.26 -0.95
CA PRO A 217 1.76 -4.26 -1.44
C PRO A 217 0.95 -5.35 -0.71
N ALA A 218 -0.27 -5.04 -0.30
CA ALA A 218 -1.24 -6.08 0.06
C ALA A 218 -1.82 -6.73 -1.21
N PHE A 219 -2.23 -5.89 -2.16
CA PHE A 219 -2.75 -6.32 -3.47
C PHE A 219 -2.08 -5.58 -4.62
N ARG A 220 -2.02 -4.24 -4.55
CA ARG A 220 -1.51 -3.41 -5.65
C ARG A 220 -0.98 -2.08 -5.15
N GLN A 221 0.31 -1.80 -5.32
CA GLN A 221 0.93 -0.53 -4.93
C GLN A 221 1.04 0.52 -6.05
N HIS A 222 0.57 0.21 -7.26
CA HIS A 222 0.66 1.14 -8.38
C HIS A 222 -0.61 1.14 -9.24
N VAL A 223 -0.84 2.26 -9.92
CA VAL A 223 -1.86 2.39 -10.95
C VAL A 223 -1.28 3.06 -12.18
N THR A 224 -1.96 2.88 -13.31
CA THR A 224 -1.56 3.47 -14.58
C THR A 224 -2.56 4.52 -15.04
N TRP A 225 -2.05 5.51 -15.74
CA TRP A 225 -2.79 6.51 -16.50
C TRP A 225 -2.53 6.28 -17.99
N GLN A 226 -3.57 6.33 -18.84
CA GLN A 226 -3.49 6.07 -20.29
C GLN A 226 -2.81 4.75 -20.64
N SER A 227 -3.05 3.72 -19.83
CA SER A 227 -2.37 2.42 -19.99
C SER A 227 -0.85 2.57 -20.07
N GLY A 228 -0.27 3.47 -19.26
CA GLY A 228 1.18 3.63 -19.09
C GLY A 228 1.82 2.35 -18.55
N THR A 229 1.95 1.35 -19.41
CA THR A 229 2.54 0.04 -19.14
C THR A 229 3.91 -0.01 -19.80
N GLY A 230 4.93 -0.51 -19.10
CA GLY A 230 6.29 -0.65 -19.63
C GLY A 230 7.34 -0.48 -18.53
N GLN A 231 8.59 -0.28 -18.95
CA GLN A 231 9.82 -0.17 -18.12
C GLN A 231 9.75 0.82 -16.93
N HIS A 232 8.68 1.61 -16.80
CA HIS A 232 8.48 2.68 -15.83
C HIS A 232 7.47 2.36 -14.72
N CYS A 233 6.61 1.35 -14.90
CA CYS A 233 6.03 0.65 -13.75
C CYS A 233 6.92 -0.58 -13.56
N PRO A 234 7.90 -0.57 -12.63
CA PRO A 234 8.59 -1.81 -12.33
C PRO A 234 7.52 -2.87 -12.05
N PRO A 235 7.71 -4.11 -12.52
CA PRO A 235 6.89 -5.20 -12.04
C PRO A 235 6.84 -5.11 -10.52
N VAL A 236 5.77 -5.60 -9.91
CA VAL A 236 5.69 -5.73 -8.44
C VAL A 236 6.71 -6.76 -7.91
N ASP A 237 7.76 -7.08 -8.69
CA ASP A 237 8.96 -7.71 -8.17
C ASP A 237 9.67 -6.69 -7.26
N TRP A 238 9.37 -6.84 -5.98
CA TRP A 238 10.08 -6.36 -4.79
C TRP A 238 11.63 -6.43 -4.85
N GLU A 239 12.22 -6.92 -5.94
CA GLU A 239 13.66 -6.97 -6.22
C GLU A 239 14.19 -5.72 -6.95
N THR A 240 13.32 -4.87 -7.51
CA THR A 240 13.75 -3.57 -8.05
C THR A 240 13.17 -2.43 -7.20
N PRO A 241 13.75 -2.15 -6.01
CA PRO A 241 13.49 -0.90 -5.34
C PRO A 241 13.66 0.22 -6.37
N CYS A 242 12.70 1.16 -6.47
CA CYS A 242 13.09 2.52 -6.80
C CYS A 242 14.32 2.78 -5.92
N PRO A 243 15.49 3.17 -6.47
CA PRO A 243 16.74 3.11 -5.74
C PRO A 243 16.70 4.08 -4.56
N ALA A 244 16.11 3.64 -3.45
CA ALA A 244 16.62 3.89 -2.13
C ALA A 244 18.01 3.30 -2.23
N ALA A 245 18.99 4.16 -2.53
CA ALA A 245 20.39 3.77 -2.59
C ALA A 245 20.62 2.88 -1.38
N ALA A 246 20.85 1.58 -1.63
CA ALA A 246 21.15 0.65 -0.57
C ALA A 246 22.48 1.13 -0.01
N ALA A 247 22.42 1.98 1.02
CA ALA A 247 23.58 2.44 1.72
C ALA A 247 24.14 1.19 2.37
N THR A 248 25.10 0.57 1.70
CA THR A 248 25.83 -0.53 2.31
C THR A 248 26.42 0.00 3.62
N TRP A 249 26.59 -0.88 4.60
CA TRP A 249 27.20 -0.48 5.86
C TRP A 249 28.59 0.16 5.64
N GLY A 250 29.25 -0.13 4.52
CA GLY A 250 30.46 0.56 4.05
C GLY A 250 30.24 2.02 3.67
N THR A 251 29.17 2.33 2.94
CA THR A 251 28.81 3.70 2.52
C THR A 251 28.45 4.60 3.70
N LEU A 252 27.74 4.06 4.70
CA LEU A 252 27.44 4.78 5.95
C LEU A 252 28.70 5.07 6.79
N LYS A 253 29.62 4.11 6.88
CA LYS A 253 30.89 4.30 7.62
C LYS A 253 31.81 5.35 7.00
N ALA A 254 31.72 5.57 5.69
CA ALA A 254 32.55 6.55 5.00
C ALA A 254 32.16 8.01 5.36
N LEU A 255 30.94 8.26 5.84
CA LEU A 255 30.49 9.60 6.26
C LEU A 255 31.06 10.04 7.63
N TYR A 256 31.64 9.12 8.41
CA TYR A 256 32.17 9.39 9.75
C TYR A 256 33.71 9.39 9.80
N ARG A 257 34.38 9.58 8.66
CA ARG A 257 35.84 9.69 8.58
C ARG A 257 36.28 11.06 8.10
#